data_AF-A0A7S0BK83-F1
#
_entry.id   AF-A0A7S0BK83-F1
#
_cell.length_a   1.000
_cell.length_b   1.000
_cell.length_c   1.000
_cell.angle_alpha   90.00
_cell.angle_beta   90.00
_cell.angle_gamma   90.00
#
_symmetry.space_group_name_H-M   'P 1'
#
loop_
_entity.id
_entity.type
_entity.pdbx_description
1 polymer ?
#
loop_
_entity_poly.entity_id
_entity_poly.type
_entity_poly.pdbx_seq_one_letter_code
_entity_poly.pdbx_strand_id
1 'polypeptide(L)'
;ECLQVFVPLAHAMGVGKLMWDLEDISFRVLFPESYAAVEEWHSLMGSRCEATLESSARTLRGKLMLSGLLKEYTVGFDVSGRTKNLFSTFKKVLKGNKKREEVLDIVGMRVILNVEEKYRHN
;
A
#
# COMPACT_ATOMS: atom_id res chain seq x y z
N GLU A 1 -16.70 18.57 -0.48
CA GLU A 1 -15.65 19.26 -1.26
C GLU A 1 -14.32 18.49 -1.31
N CYS A 2 -13.64 18.21 -0.18
CA CYS A 2 -12.29 17.62 -0.20
C CYS A 2 -12.14 16.34 -1.04
N LEU A 3 -13.00 15.34 -0.82
CA LEU A 3 -13.00 14.10 -1.62
C LEU A 3 -13.33 14.31 -3.10
N GLN A 4 -14.06 15.36 -3.44
CA GLN A 4 -14.56 15.62 -4.80
C GLN A 4 -13.65 16.54 -5.61
N VAL A 5 -12.85 17.38 -4.96
CA VAL A 5 -12.04 18.42 -5.60
C VAL A 5 -10.55 18.23 -5.31
N PHE A 6 -10.15 18.20 -4.04
CA PHE A 6 -8.73 18.14 -3.67
C PHE A 6 -8.11 16.77 -3.90
N VAL A 7 -8.85 15.68 -3.65
CA VAL A 7 -8.37 14.32 -3.93
C VAL A 7 -8.09 14.10 -5.43
N PRO A 8 -9.01 14.42 -6.36
CA PRO A 8 -8.72 14.36 -7.80
C PRO A 8 -7.56 15.25 -8.24
N LEU A 9 -7.42 16.43 -7.64
CA LEU A 9 -6.31 17.34 -7.95
C LEU A 9 -4.96 16.75 -7.53
N ALA A 10 -4.86 16.23 -6.29
CA ALA A 10 -3.64 15.57 -5.81
C ALA A 10 -3.27 14.34 -6.67
N HIS A 11 -4.27 13.61 -7.14
CA HIS A 11 -4.08 12.51 -8.09
C HIS A 11 -3.53 13.00 -9.43
N ALA A 12 -4.10 14.06 -10.01
CA ALA A 12 -3.67 14.64 -11.28
C ALA A 12 -2.23 15.18 -11.22
N MET A 13 -1.81 15.70 -10.06
CA MET A 13 -0.44 16.17 -9.82
C MET A 13 0.56 15.03 -9.55
N GLY A 14 0.12 13.77 -9.50
CA GLY A 14 0.97 12.62 -9.20
C GLY A 14 1.40 12.53 -7.72
N VAL A 15 0.80 13.33 -6.84
CA VAL A 15 1.15 13.38 -5.41
C VAL A 15 0.30 12.38 -4.62
N GLY A 16 0.55 11.09 -4.86
CA GLY A 16 -0.28 10.01 -4.30
C GLY A 16 -0.36 9.98 -2.77
N LYS A 17 0.73 10.38 -2.08
CA LYS A 17 0.73 10.44 -0.60
C LYS A 17 -0.28 11.48 -0.09
N LEU A 18 -0.23 12.70 -0.65
CA LEU A 18 -1.16 13.77 -0.28
C LEU A 18 -2.60 13.36 -0.58
N MET A 19 -2.84 12.71 -1.72
CA MET A 19 -4.15 12.18 -2.05
C MET A 19 -4.66 11.23 -0.96
N TRP A 20 -3.85 10.26 -0.52
CA TRP A 20 -4.24 9.31 0.54
C TRP A 20 -4.48 9.99 1.88
N ASP A 21 -3.65 10.97 2.25
CA ASP A 21 -3.80 11.72 3.50
C ASP A 21 -5.12 12.51 3.50
N LEU A 22 -5.44 13.19 2.39
CA LEU A 22 -6.70 13.92 2.23
C LEU A 22 -7.92 13.00 2.26
N GLU A 23 -7.81 11.81 1.64
CA GLU A 23 -8.85 10.79 1.69
C GLU A 23 -9.13 10.31 3.11
N ASP A 24 -8.10 9.94 3.87
CA ASP A 24 -8.27 9.39 5.22
C ASP A 24 -8.74 10.45 6.23
N ILE A 25 -8.25 11.68 6.13
CA ILE A 25 -8.75 12.81 6.94
C ILE A 25 -10.24 13.04 6.65
N SER A 26 -10.60 13.10 5.37
CA SER A 26 -12.00 13.30 4.98
C SER A 26 -12.88 12.13 5.42
N PHE A 27 -12.39 10.90 5.31
CA PHE A 27 -13.09 9.70 5.74
C PHE A 27 -13.38 9.72 7.24
N ARG A 28 -12.38 10.08 8.05
CA ARG A 28 -12.51 10.19 9.51
C ARG A 28 -13.58 11.20 9.93
N VAL A 29 -13.65 12.35 9.23
CA VAL A 29 -14.61 13.41 9.55
C VAL A 29 -16.02 13.05 9.05
N LEU A 30 -16.15 12.53 7.83
CA LEU A 30 -17.45 12.29 7.21
C LEU A 30 -18.11 10.99 7.71
N PHE A 31 -17.32 9.98 8.08
CA PHE A 31 -17.81 8.64 8.45
C PHE A 31 -17.03 8.07 9.65
N PRO A 32 -17.11 8.69 10.84
CA PRO A 32 -16.26 8.35 11.98
C PRO A 32 -16.42 6.90 12.48
N GLU A 33 -17.64 6.36 12.50
CA GLU A 33 -17.90 4.97 12.92
C GLU A 33 -17.31 3.97 11.93
N SER A 34 -17.48 4.22 10.62
CA SER A 34 -16.90 3.38 9.57
C SER A 34 -15.38 3.46 9.57
N TYR A 35 -14.82 4.65 9.83
CA TYR A 35 -13.38 4.83 10.00
C TYR A 35 -12.85 3.98 11.15
N ALA A 36 -13.45 4.08 12.34
CA ALA A 36 -13.04 3.31 13.52
C ALA A 36 -13.10 1.80 13.27
N ALA A 37 -14.16 1.31 12.63
CA ALA A 37 -14.29 -0.11 12.30
C ALA A 37 -13.20 -0.60 11.32
N VAL A 38 -12.83 0.22 10.33
CA VAL A 38 -11.78 -0.13 9.37
C VAL A 38 -10.40 -0.03 10.02
N GLU A 39 -10.17 0.94 10.90
CA GLU A 39 -8.92 1.12 11.66
C GLU A 39 -8.66 -0.07 12.60
N GLU A 40 -9.67 -0.50 13.36
CA GLU A 40 -9.58 -1.69 14.22
C GLU A 40 -9.23 -2.93 13.40
N TRP A 41 -9.92 -3.12 12.27
CA TRP A 41 -9.66 -4.24 11.39
C TRP A 41 -8.26 -4.21 10.77
N HIS A 42 -7.76 -3.04 10.36
CA HIS A 42 -6.37 -2.88 9.90
C HIS A 42 -5.37 -3.27 10.97
N SER A 43 -5.57 -2.84 12.21
CA SER A 43 -4.70 -3.19 13.34
C SER A 43 -4.66 -4.70 13.57
N LEU A 44 -5.83 -5.35 13.61
CA LEU A 44 -5.95 -6.80 13.76
C LEU A 44 -5.25 -7.55 12.62
N MET A 45 -5.44 -7.10 11.38
CA MET A 45 -4.80 -7.74 10.22
C MET A 45 -3.30 -7.49 10.17
N GLY A 46 -2.84 -6.28 10.51
CA GLY A 46 -1.42 -5.95 10.61
C GLY A 46 -0.70 -6.89 11.57
N SER A 47 -1.24 -7.04 12.78
CA SER A 47 -0.67 -7.96 13.78
C SER A 47 -0.68 -9.43 13.32
N ARG A 48 -1.77 -9.90 12.70
CA ARG A 48 -1.86 -11.27 12.16
C ARG A 48 -0.84 -11.54 11.05
N CYS A 49 -0.59 -10.54 10.20
CA CYS A 49 0.25 -10.70 9.03
C CYS A 49 1.72 -10.33 9.26
N GLU A 50 2.07 -9.70 10.39
CA GLU A 50 3.42 -9.17 10.68
C GLU A 50 4.51 -10.23 10.49
N ALA A 51 4.38 -11.37 11.18
CA ALA A 51 5.36 -12.46 11.08
C ALA A 51 5.46 -13.05 9.66
N THR A 52 4.32 -13.21 8.98
CA THR A 52 4.27 -13.71 7.61
C THR A 52 4.91 -12.74 6.63
N LEU A 53 4.65 -11.44 6.78
CA LEU A 53 5.27 -10.39 5.98
C LEU A 53 6.77 -10.34 6.20
N GLU A 54 7.23 -10.40 7.44
CA GLU A 54 8.66 -10.34 7.74
C GLU A 54 9.40 -11.54 7.14
N SER A 55 8.85 -12.74 7.31
CA SER A 55 9.39 -13.97 6.72
C SER A 55 9.40 -13.91 5.20
N SER A 56 8.32 -13.41 4.60
CA SER A 56 8.18 -13.25 3.15
C SER A 56 9.13 -12.18 2.60
N ALA A 57 9.30 -11.06 3.32
CA ALA A 57 10.27 -10.01 3.00
C ALA A 57 11.70 -10.53 3.06
N ARG A 58 12.05 -11.31 4.08
CA ARG A 58 13.37 -11.93 4.21
C ARG A 58 13.64 -12.90 3.06
N THR A 59 12.67 -13.75 2.75
CA THR A 59 12.74 -14.70 1.63
C THR A 59 12.90 -13.97 0.29
N LEU A 60 12.10 -12.93 0.06
CA LEU A 60 12.17 -12.16 -1.17
C LEU A 60 13.50 -11.42 -1.29
N ARG A 61 14.00 -10.78 -0.22
CA ARG A 61 15.32 -10.15 -0.20
C ARG A 61 16.41 -11.16 -0.57
N GLY A 62 16.40 -12.35 0.02
CA GLY A 62 17.35 -13.42 -0.33
C GLY A 62 17.30 -13.80 -1.80
N LYS A 63 16.11 -13.99 -2.37
CA LYS A 63 15.94 -14.30 -3.79
C LYS A 63 16.40 -13.15 -4.71
N LEU A 64 16.09 -11.91 -4.36
CA LEU A 64 16.50 -10.73 -5.12
C LEU A 64 18.03 -10.56 -5.10
N MET A 65 18.70 -10.81 -3.97
CA MET A 65 20.17 -10.78 -3.85
C MET A 65 20.86 -11.82 -4.74
N LEU A 66 20.24 -12.98 -4.94
CA LEU A 66 20.79 -14.07 -5.75
C LEU A 66 20.47 -13.93 -7.24
N SER A 67 19.58 -13.02 -7.62
CA SER A 67 19.22 -12.79 -9.02
C SER A 67 20.35 -12.09 -9.77
N GLY A 68 21.00 -12.80 -10.70
CA GLY A 68 22.03 -12.24 -11.57
C GLY A 68 21.50 -11.12 -12.45
N LEU A 69 20.24 -11.23 -12.92
CA LEU A 69 19.58 -10.20 -13.72
C LEU A 69 19.47 -8.90 -12.91
N LEU A 70 18.97 -8.95 -11.68
CA LEU A 70 18.84 -7.73 -10.86
C LEU A 70 20.17 -7.02 -10.60
N LYS A 71 21.27 -7.78 -10.42
CA LYS A 71 22.60 -7.19 -10.27
C LYS A 71 23.09 -6.44 -11.51
N GLU A 72 22.64 -6.83 -12.70
CA GLU A 72 23.03 -6.19 -13.95
C GLU A 72 22.30 -4.87 -14.20
N TYR A 73 21.03 -4.77 -13.77
CA TYR A 73 20.17 -3.62 -14.07
C TYR A 73 19.95 -2.68 -12.87
N THR A 74 20.26 -3.09 -11.64
CA THR A 74 19.94 -2.31 -10.44
C THR A 74 21.14 -2.07 -9.53
N VAL A 75 21.22 -0.86 -9.00
CA VAL A 75 22.21 -0.43 -7.99
C VAL A 75 21.84 -0.91 -6.58
N GLY A 76 20.58 -1.30 -6.40
CA GLY A 76 20.05 -1.80 -5.14
C GLY A 76 18.54 -1.90 -5.16
N PHE A 77 17.99 -2.44 -4.09
CA PHE A 77 16.55 -2.55 -3.91
C PHE A 77 16.16 -2.40 -2.44
N ASP A 78 14.95 -1.91 -2.20
CA ASP A 78 14.31 -1.92 -0.90
C ASP A 78 13.08 -2.83 -0.92
N VAL A 79 12.87 -3.57 0.16
CA VAL A 79 11.67 -4.40 0.35
C VAL A 79 11.06 -4.01 1.69
N SER A 80 9.84 -3.49 1.64
CA SER A 80 9.09 -3.04 2.82
C SER A 80 7.66 -3.61 2.82
N GLY A 81 7.10 -3.77 4.02
CA GLY A 81 5.66 -3.98 4.16
C GLY A 81 4.91 -2.69 3.82
N ARG A 82 3.76 -2.81 3.17
CA ARG A 82 2.86 -1.70 2.85
C ARG A 82 1.45 -2.05 3.31
N THR A 83 0.84 -1.15 4.04
CA THR A 83 -0.60 -1.17 4.29
C THR A 83 -1.33 -0.27 3.30
N LYS A 84 -2.57 -0.65 2.98
CA LYS A 84 -3.46 0.19 2.18
C LYS A 84 -3.94 1.39 3.02
N ASN A 85 -4.34 2.51 2.39
CA ASN A 85 -5.03 3.57 3.16
C ASN A 85 -6.43 3.10 3.59
N LEU A 86 -6.95 3.68 4.67
CA LEU A 86 -8.18 3.22 5.31
C LEU A 86 -9.39 3.44 4.39
N PHE A 87 -9.48 4.62 3.77
CA PHE A 87 -10.58 4.95 2.87
C PHE A 87 -10.63 4.04 1.64
N SER A 88 -9.48 3.63 1.10
CA SER A 88 -9.40 2.70 -0.02
C SER A 88 -9.74 1.28 0.41
N THR A 89 -9.44 0.87 1.65
CA THR A 89 -9.93 -0.40 2.20
C THR A 89 -11.44 -0.38 2.33
N PHE A 90 -12.00 0.69 2.90
CA PHE A 90 -13.44 0.90 2.98
C PHE A 90 -14.12 0.83 1.61
N LYS A 91 -13.60 1.57 0.61
CA LYS A 91 -14.10 1.51 -0.78
C LYS A 91 -14.06 0.10 -1.36
N LYS A 92 -13.05 -0.73 -1.03
CA LYS A 92 -12.98 -2.13 -1.49
C LYS A 92 -14.04 -3.00 -0.83
N VAL A 93 -14.25 -2.84 0.48
CA VAL A 93 -15.30 -3.57 1.21
C VAL A 93 -16.68 -3.22 0.67
N LEU A 94 -16.94 -1.94 0.38
CA LEU A 94 -18.22 -1.51 -0.19
C LEU A 94 -18.43 -2.01 -1.62
N LYS A 95 -17.38 -2.06 -2.45
CA LYS A 95 -17.48 -2.47 -3.86
C LYS A 95 -17.50 -3.98 -4.06
N GLY A 96 -16.90 -4.74 -3.14
CA GLY A 96 -16.88 -6.19 -3.21
C GLY A 96 -18.10 -6.78 -2.54
N ASN A 97 -18.86 -7.63 -3.23
CA ASN A 97 -19.78 -8.60 -2.59
C ASN A 97 -19.04 -9.65 -1.73
N LYS A 98 -17.79 -9.38 -1.34
CA LYS A 98 -16.93 -10.27 -0.57
C LYS A 98 -17.11 -9.96 0.90
N LYS A 99 -17.14 -11.00 1.73
CA LYS A 99 -17.21 -10.82 3.18
C LYS A 99 -15.90 -10.18 3.66
N ARG A 100 -15.95 -9.46 4.78
CA ARG A 100 -14.78 -8.73 5.33
C ARG A 100 -13.60 -9.67 5.51
N GLU A 101 -13.85 -10.94 5.84
CA GLU A 101 -12.81 -11.96 6.08
C GLU A 101 -12.04 -12.36 4.82
N GLU A 102 -12.53 -12.05 3.62
CA GLU A 102 -11.89 -12.41 2.35
C GLU A 102 -11.00 -11.30 1.78
N VAL A 103 -11.00 -10.11 2.39
CA VAL A 103 -10.18 -8.98 1.95
C VAL A 103 -8.76 -9.15 2.50
N LEU A 104 -7.99 -10.01 1.85
CA LEU A 104 -6.58 -10.26 2.16
C LEU A 104 -5.64 -9.14 1.67
N ASP A 105 -6.15 -8.23 0.83
CA ASP A 105 -5.38 -7.15 0.18
C ASP A 105 -5.35 -5.85 0.99
N ILE A 106 -5.26 -5.98 2.33
CA ILE A 106 -5.02 -4.87 3.26
C ILE A 106 -3.52 -4.64 3.41
N VAL A 107 -2.78 -5.73 3.42
CA VAL A 107 -1.36 -5.78 3.70
C VAL A 107 -0.65 -6.39 2.50
N GLY A 108 0.39 -5.73 2.03
CA GLY A 108 1.18 -6.20 0.90
C GLY A 108 2.66 -5.90 1.08
N MET A 109 3.45 -6.36 0.13
CA MET A 109 4.87 -6.03 0.07
C MET A 109 5.11 -5.01 -1.04
N ARG A 110 5.98 -4.05 -0.75
CA ARG A 110 6.50 -3.09 -1.71
C ARG A 110 7.95 -3.43 -1.99
N VAL A 111 8.29 -3.56 -3.27
CA VAL A 111 9.67 -3.64 -3.73
C VAL A 111 9.98 -2.38 -4.53
N ILE A 112 11.03 -1.68 -4.16
CA ILE A 112 11.55 -0.52 -4.87
C ILE A 112 12.88 -0.92 -5.48
N LEU A 113 13.00 -0.84 -6.80
CA LEU A 113 14.24 -1.10 -7.52
C LEU A 113 14.90 0.21 -7.89
N ASN A 114 16.16 0.38 -7.51
CA ASN A 114 16.99 1.48 -7.99
C ASN A 114 17.71 1.02 -9.23
N VAL A 115 17.14 1.33 -10.39
CA VAL A 115 17.68 0.95 -11.70
C VAL A 115 18.90 1.83 -12.02
N GLU A 116 19.93 1.26 -12.65
CA GLU A 116 21.06 2.05 -13.16
C GLU A 116 20.59 3.10 -14.18
N GLU A 117 21.23 4.26 -14.16
CA GLU A 117 20.84 5.43 -14.95
C GLU A 117 20.79 5.14 -16.46
N LYS A 118 21.70 4.27 -16.93
CA LYS A 118 21.78 3.82 -18.33
C LYS A 118 20.55 3.05 -18.84
N TYR A 119 19.70 2.54 -17.94
CA TYR A 119 18.47 1.81 -18.29
C TYR A 119 17.19 2.60 -17.96
N ARG A 120 17.30 3.86 -17.52
CA ARG A 120 16.16 4.63 -17.02
C ARG A 120 15.32 5.32 -18.11
N HIS A 121 15.75 5.27 -19.37
CA HIS A 121 15.18 6.05 -20.49
C HIS A 121 14.74 5.20 -21.69
N ASN A 122 14.66 3.87 -21.52
CA ASN A 122 13.94 2.98 -22.42
C ASN A 122 12.54 2.72 -21.87
#